data_AF-A0A6B3GAQ1-F1
#
_entry.id   AF-A0A6B3GAQ1-F1
#
_cell.length_a   1.000
_cell.length_b   1.000
_cell.length_c   1.000
_cell.angle_alpha   90.00
_cell.angle_beta   90.00
_cell.angle_gamma   90.00
#
_symmetry.space_group_name_H-M   'P 1'
#
loop_
_entity.id
_entity.type
_entity.pdbx_description
1 polymer ?
#
loop_
_entity_poly.entity_id
_entity_poly.type
_entity_poly.pdbx_seq_one_letter_code
_entity_poly.pdbx_strand_id
1 'polypeptide(L)'
;LLFDDVMWVENAQRDHADFVAQLTERGVEVVELHALLAATMEIPEARSWLLDRKIDANEVGLGLVDDTRAFLDTLTPRRLSDHLIGGLAIADLPEEFRSAYVGLAREGTGAREYLLPPLPNTLYTRDTTCWLYGGVTLNPLYWPARHDETLLMKAVYTFHPDFRGSTIWWGDPEKDWGRATFEGGDIMPVGNGVVLMGMSERTSRQAITQVAAALFAQGAAEHVIVAGMPKLRSAMHL
;
A
#
# COMPACT_ATOMS: atom_id res chain seq x y z
N LEU A 1 -5.66 -3.43 -12.51
CA LEU A 1 -6.30 -2.81 -11.33
C LEU A 1 -6.96 -3.80 -10.37
N LEU A 2 -7.05 -5.11 -10.67
CA LEU A 2 -7.52 -6.14 -9.71
C LEU A 2 -8.88 -5.80 -9.07
N PHE A 3 -9.83 -5.39 -9.90
CA PHE A 3 -11.23 -5.14 -9.56
C PHE A 3 -12.10 -5.89 -10.56
N ASP A 4 -13.22 -6.45 -10.09
CA ASP A 4 -14.13 -7.24 -10.91
C ASP A 4 -14.96 -6.37 -11.86
N ASP A 5 -15.30 -5.14 -11.45
CA ASP A 5 -16.07 -4.18 -12.24
C ASP A 5 -15.80 -2.73 -11.83
N VAL A 6 -16.30 -1.78 -12.60
CA VAL A 6 -16.29 -0.35 -12.29
C VAL A 6 -17.32 -0.05 -11.22
N MET A 7 -16.89 0.60 -10.14
CA MET A 7 -17.77 1.00 -9.04
C MET A 7 -18.43 2.37 -9.30
N TRP A 8 -19.64 2.55 -8.75
CA TRP A 8 -20.21 3.89 -8.58
C TRP A 8 -19.54 4.58 -7.40
N VAL A 9 -18.51 5.38 -7.67
CA VAL A 9 -17.59 5.96 -6.67
C VAL A 9 -18.34 6.77 -5.60
N GLU A 10 -19.28 7.64 -5.99
CA GLU A 10 -20.01 8.47 -5.03
C GLU A 10 -20.86 7.62 -4.07
N ASN A 11 -21.44 6.51 -4.55
CA ASN A 11 -22.18 5.61 -3.69
C ASN A 11 -21.24 4.81 -2.77
N ALA A 12 -20.12 4.30 -3.30
CA ALA A 12 -19.12 3.59 -2.50
C ALA A 12 -18.53 4.48 -1.38
N GLN A 13 -18.32 5.78 -1.65
CA GLN A 13 -17.90 6.75 -0.63
C GLN A 13 -18.95 6.92 0.48
N ARG A 14 -20.24 6.96 0.13
CA ARG A 14 -21.33 7.03 1.11
C ARG A 14 -21.41 5.75 1.95
N ASP A 15 -21.30 4.59 1.32
CA ASP A 15 -21.33 3.30 2.02
C ASP A 15 -20.12 3.15 2.97
N HIS A 16 -18.93 3.59 2.53
CA HIS A 16 -17.74 3.62 3.39
C HIS A 16 -17.89 4.60 4.55
N ALA A 17 -18.47 5.78 4.32
CA ALA A 17 -18.75 6.75 5.39
C ALA A 17 -19.73 6.19 6.43
N ASP A 18 -20.75 5.46 6.01
CA ASP A 18 -21.67 4.76 6.91
C ASP A 18 -20.95 3.67 7.73
N PHE A 19 -20.09 2.87 7.09
CA PHE A 19 -19.26 1.88 7.79
C PHE A 19 -18.37 2.53 8.88
N VAL A 20 -17.71 3.64 8.56
CA VAL A 20 -16.90 4.40 9.52
C VAL A 20 -17.76 4.97 10.65
N ALA A 21 -18.95 5.50 10.34
CA ALA A 21 -19.89 6.02 11.34
C ALA A 21 -20.30 4.92 12.34
N GLN A 22 -20.65 3.73 11.85
CA GLN A 22 -21.03 2.61 12.72
C GLN A 22 -19.91 2.19 13.69
N LEU A 23 -18.64 2.25 13.26
CA LEU A 23 -17.50 1.97 14.14
C LEU A 23 -17.30 3.08 15.18
N THR A 24 -17.27 4.33 14.73
CA THR A 24 -17.02 5.48 15.61
C THR A 24 -18.13 5.71 16.64
N GLU A 25 -19.39 5.44 16.30
CA GLU A 25 -20.52 5.45 17.24
C GLU A 25 -20.36 4.44 18.39
N ARG A 26 -19.55 3.39 18.18
CA ARG A 26 -19.20 2.38 19.19
C ARG A 26 -17.92 2.72 19.95
N GLY A 27 -17.38 3.94 19.78
CA GLY A 27 -16.18 4.41 20.44
C GLY A 27 -14.88 3.87 19.84
N VAL A 28 -14.93 3.27 18.64
CA VAL A 28 -13.71 2.86 17.92
C VAL A 28 -13.08 4.09 17.28
N GLU A 29 -11.80 4.31 17.53
CA GLU A 29 -11.00 5.27 16.77
C GLU A 29 -10.75 4.71 15.37
N VAL A 30 -11.23 5.42 14.35
CA VAL A 30 -11.03 5.04 12.95
C VAL A 30 -10.01 5.96 12.32
N VAL A 31 -8.91 5.37 11.86
CA VAL A 31 -7.85 6.06 11.14
C VAL A 31 -8.06 5.86 9.64
N GLU A 32 -8.26 6.95 8.90
CA GLU A 32 -8.50 6.91 7.44
C GLU A 32 -7.20 7.20 6.68
N LEU A 33 -6.92 6.41 5.65
CA LEU A 33 -5.63 6.41 4.96
C LEU A 33 -5.32 7.73 4.23
N HIS A 34 -6.27 8.37 3.55
CA HIS A 34 -6.00 9.66 2.88
C HIS A 34 -5.67 10.75 3.91
N ALA A 35 -6.40 10.80 5.02
CA ALA A 35 -6.11 11.73 6.10
C ALA A 35 -4.72 11.46 6.71
N LEU A 36 -4.41 10.19 6.99
CA LEU A 36 -3.14 9.78 7.59
C LEU A 36 -1.94 10.05 6.67
N LEU A 37 -2.09 9.75 5.37
CA LEU A 37 -1.06 10.01 4.38
C LEU A 37 -0.90 11.52 4.14
N ALA A 38 -1.99 12.29 4.10
CA ALA A 38 -1.92 13.75 4.01
C ALA A 38 -1.13 14.35 5.19
N ALA A 39 -1.43 13.93 6.43
CA ALA A 39 -0.68 14.35 7.61
C ALA A 39 0.80 13.92 7.53
N THR A 40 1.09 12.73 7.00
CA THR A 40 2.47 12.28 6.75
C THR A 40 3.17 13.18 5.73
N MET A 41 2.47 13.62 4.67
CA MET A 41 3.01 14.49 3.62
C MET A 41 3.20 15.95 4.04
N GLU A 42 2.75 16.35 5.24
CA GLU A 42 3.12 17.61 5.87
C GLU A 42 4.59 17.61 6.33
N ILE A 43 5.17 16.42 6.55
CA ILE A 43 6.57 16.27 6.96
C ILE A 43 7.46 16.33 5.71
N PRO A 44 8.33 17.35 5.56
CA PRO A 44 9.11 17.53 4.33
C PRO A 44 10.03 16.34 4.01
N GLU A 45 10.62 15.73 5.05
CA GLU A 45 11.46 14.54 4.91
C GLU A 45 10.66 13.35 4.37
N ALA A 46 9.46 13.10 4.91
CA ALA A 46 8.59 12.01 4.47
C ALA A 46 8.13 12.21 3.02
N ARG A 47 7.76 13.45 2.68
CA ARG A 47 7.38 13.84 1.32
C ARG A 47 8.51 13.56 0.33
N SER A 48 9.72 14.06 0.61
CA SER A 48 10.88 13.82 -0.26
C SER A 48 11.16 12.33 -0.37
N TRP A 49 11.22 11.64 0.77
CA TRP A 49 11.52 10.21 0.84
C TRP A 49 10.58 9.36 -0.03
N LEU A 50 9.28 9.68 -0.01
CA LEU A 50 8.29 8.94 -0.79
C LEU A 50 8.36 9.30 -2.28
N LEU A 51 8.45 10.58 -2.60
CA LEU A 51 8.50 11.02 -4.00
C LEU A 51 9.78 10.57 -4.71
N ASP A 52 10.93 10.53 -4.01
CA ASP A 52 12.20 10.03 -4.57
C ASP A 52 12.14 8.54 -4.95
N ARG A 53 11.20 7.79 -4.37
CA ARG A 53 10.98 6.36 -4.66
C ARG A 53 9.89 6.08 -5.67
N LYS A 54 8.94 7.00 -5.83
CA LYS A 54 7.82 6.84 -6.76
C LYS A 54 8.07 7.51 -8.10
N ILE A 55 8.90 8.56 -8.12
CA ILE A 55 9.16 9.37 -9.30
C ILE A 55 10.61 9.15 -9.70
N ASP A 56 10.88 8.00 -10.31
CA ASP A 56 12.19 7.67 -10.87
C ASP A 56 12.11 7.30 -12.36
N ALA A 57 13.28 7.20 -12.99
CA ALA A 57 13.41 6.99 -14.42
C ALA A 57 12.75 5.69 -14.93
N ASN A 58 12.67 4.65 -14.11
CA ASN A 58 12.06 3.38 -14.48
C ASN A 58 10.54 3.41 -14.36
N GLU A 59 10.01 4.22 -13.45
CA GLU A 59 8.56 4.33 -13.21
C GLU A 59 7.91 5.37 -14.14
N VAL A 60 8.52 6.56 -14.28
CA VAL A 60 7.91 7.69 -15.04
C VAL A 60 8.63 8.02 -16.34
N GLY A 61 9.84 7.49 -16.55
CA GLY A 61 10.69 7.81 -17.70
C GLY A 61 11.56 9.05 -17.50
N LEU A 62 12.82 8.99 -17.95
CA LEU A 62 13.85 10.02 -17.74
C LEU A 62 13.40 11.45 -18.05
N GLY A 63 12.62 11.64 -19.11
CA GLY A 63 12.19 12.96 -19.56
C GLY A 63 11.02 13.57 -18.78
N LEU A 64 10.39 12.80 -17.87
CA LEU A 64 9.21 13.23 -17.11
C LEU A 64 9.45 13.26 -15.60
N VAL A 65 10.63 12.84 -15.12
CA VAL A 65 10.98 12.85 -13.69
C VAL A 65 10.87 14.25 -13.10
N ASP A 66 11.60 15.21 -13.67
CA ASP A 66 11.67 16.58 -13.14
C ASP A 66 10.32 17.30 -13.25
N ASP A 67 9.64 17.16 -14.38
CA ASP A 67 8.31 17.73 -14.64
C ASP A 67 7.26 17.23 -13.63
N THR A 68 7.21 15.91 -13.45
CA THR A 68 6.27 15.27 -12.52
C THR A 68 6.58 15.69 -11.10
N ARG A 69 7.86 15.69 -10.72
CA ARG A 69 8.28 16.08 -9.37
C ARG A 69 7.95 17.55 -9.10
N ALA A 70 8.25 18.44 -10.03
CA ALA A 70 7.97 19.86 -9.92
C ALA A 70 6.47 20.12 -9.71
N PHE A 71 5.60 19.46 -10.48
CA PHE A 71 4.15 19.56 -10.29
C PHE A 71 3.74 19.05 -8.90
N LEU A 72 4.13 17.82 -8.55
CA LEU A 72 3.75 17.20 -7.28
C LEU A 72 4.23 18.02 -6.08
N ASP A 73 5.39 18.68 -6.15
CA ASP A 73 5.93 19.53 -5.09
C ASP A 73 5.13 20.83 -4.86
N THR A 74 4.33 21.28 -5.83
CA THR A 74 3.41 22.41 -5.64
C THR A 74 2.15 22.06 -4.85
N LEU A 75 1.82 20.77 -4.75
CA LEU A 75 0.54 20.33 -4.20
C LEU A 75 0.50 20.44 -2.68
N THR A 76 -0.68 20.82 -2.17
CA THR A 76 -1.00 20.68 -0.75
C THR A 76 -0.93 19.22 -0.34
N PRO A 77 -0.61 18.91 0.93
CA PRO A 77 -0.50 17.51 1.40
C PRO A 77 -1.74 16.66 1.12
N ARG A 78 -2.93 17.24 1.25
CA ARG A 78 -4.19 16.55 0.91
C ARG A 78 -4.27 16.19 -0.58
N ARG A 79 -4.00 17.14 -1.47
CA ARG A 79 -4.07 16.90 -2.93
C ARG A 79 -2.96 15.97 -3.39
N LEU A 80 -1.79 16.04 -2.76
CA LEU A 80 -0.72 15.07 -3.00
C LEU A 80 -1.15 13.66 -2.59
N SER A 81 -1.77 13.51 -1.41
CA SER A 81 -2.30 12.21 -0.98
C SER A 81 -3.36 11.66 -1.94
N ASP A 82 -4.24 12.50 -2.46
CA ASP A 82 -5.25 12.09 -3.45
C ASP A 82 -4.57 11.53 -4.72
N HIS A 83 -3.47 12.13 -5.20
CA HIS A 83 -2.71 11.62 -6.37
C HIS A 83 -1.83 10.40 -6.06
N LEU A 84 -1.27 10.30 -4.85
CA LEU A 84 -0.47 9.13 -4.44
C LEU A 84 -1.31 7.85 -4.38
N ILE A 85 -2.61 7.96 -4.08
CA ILE A 85 -3.56 6.84 -4.04
C ILE A 85 -4.35 6.71 -5.35
N GLY A 86 -4.91 7.81 -5.83
CA GLY A 86 -5.78 7.86 -7.02
C GLY A 86 -5.05 7.93 -8.36
N GLY A 87 -3.73 8.09 -8.33
CA GLY A 87 -2.89 8.17 -9.51
C GLY A 87 -2.83 9.56 -10.16
N LEU A 88 -1.98 9.65 -11.18
CA LEU A 88 -1.78 10.83 -12.02
C LEU A 88 -1.59 10.36 -13.46
N ALA A 89 -2.55 10.64 -14.34
CA ALA A 89 -2.37 10.38 -15.76
C ALA A 89 -1.41 11.42 -16.36
N ILE A 90 -0.66 11.03 -17.39
CA ILE A 90 0.20 11.98 -18.13
C ILE A 90 -0.61 13.16 -18.67
N ALA A 91 -1.85 12.92 -19.08
CA ALA A 91 -2.76 13.94 -19.59
C ALA A 91 -3.23 14.94 -18.51
N ASP A 92 -3.14 14.59 -17.23
CA ASP A 92 -3.58 15.42 -16.11
C ASP A 92 -2.47 16.32 -15.56
N LEU A 93 -1.21 16.11 -16.00
CA LEU A 93 -0.11 17.02 -15.69
C LEU A 93 -0.43 18.42 -16.24
N PRO A 94 -0.35 19.52 -15.48
CA PRO A 94 -0.70 20.86 -16.00
C PRO A 94 0.25 21.32 -17.11
N GLU A 95 -0.23 22.15 -18.03
CA GLU A 95 0.49 22.54 -19.25
C GLU A 95 1.85 23.19 -18.96
N GLU A 96 1.95 23.99 -17.90
CA GLU A 96 3.17 24.64 -17.45
C GLU A 96 4.26 23.67 -16.98
N PHE A 97 3.90 22.42 -16.66
CA PHE A 97 4.83 21.36 -16.27
C PHE A 97 5.04 20.33 -17.39
N ARG A 98 4.43 20.49 -18.58
CA ARG A 98 4.59 19.53 -19.68
C ARG A 98 5.79 19.90 -20.55
N SER A 99 6.87 19.13 -20.47
CA SER A 99 7.92 19.18 -21.49
C SER A 99 7.49 18.47 -22.79
N ALA A 100 8.34 18.59 -23.82
CA ALA A 100 8.16 17.88 -25.09
C ALA A 100 8.13 16.35 -24.92
N TYR A 101 8.66 15.80 -23.82
CA TYR A 101 8.66 14.36 -23.55
C TYR A 101 7.27 13.76 -23.39
N VAL A 102 6.26 14.57 -23.00
CA VAL A 102 4.85 14.15 -22.99
C VAL A 102 4.39 13.69 -24.38
N GLY A 103 4.96 14.24 -25.46
CA GLY A 103 4.68 13.80 -26.82
C GLY A 103 5.12 12.36 -27.10
N LEU A 104 6.25 11.92 -26.54
CA LEU A 104 6.76 10.56 -26.73
C LEU A 104 5.90 9.52 -26.02
N ALA A 105 5.38 9.86 -24.84
CA ALA A 105 4.41 9.03 -24.12
C ALA A 105 3.10 8.83 -24.92
N ARG A 106 2.65 9.86 -25.65
CA ARG A 106 1.43 9.77 -26.47
C ARG A 106 1.54 8.82 -27.66
N GLU A 107 2.75 8.53 -28.13
CA GLU A 107 2.99 7.58 -29.24
C GLU A 107 3.13 6.12 -28.76
N GLY A 108 3.24 5.90 -27.44
CA GLY A 108 3.54 4.63 -26.79
C GLY A 108 2.47 3.56 -26.97
N THR A 109 1.24 3.78 -26.51
CA THR A 109 0.13 2.81 -26.68
C THR A 109 -1.24 3.47 -26.51
N GLY A 110 -2.30 2.88 -27.10
CA GLY A 110 -3.69 3.37 -26.98
C GLY A 110 -4.35 3.22 -25.60
N ALA A 111 -3.58 3.01 -24.53
CA ALA A 111 -4.05 2.95 -23.15
C ALA A 111 -3.73 4.27 -22.42
N ARG A 112 -4.50 4.63 -21.39
CA ARG A 112 -4.15 5.77 -20.52
C ARG A 112 -2.82 5.46 -19.82
N GLU A 113 -1.78 6.21 -20.15
CA GLU A 113 -0.48 6.14 -19.49
C GLU A 113 -0.49 6.99 -18.21
N TYR A 114 0.00 6.41 -17.12
CA TYR A 114 0.02 7.02 -15.80
C TYR A 114 1.46 7.30 -15.38
N LEU A 115 1.70 8.51 -14.88
CA LEU A 115 2.92 8.86 -14.13
C LEU A 115 2.87 8.23 -12.74
N LEU A 116 1.68 8.15 -12.16
CA LEU A 116 1.39 7.42 -10.94
C LEU A 116 0.20 6.51 -11.21
N PRO A 117 0.35 5.18 -11.23
CA PRO A 117 -0.77 4.28 -11.39
C PRO A 117 -1.76 4.43 -10.22
N PRO A 118 -3.09 4.36 -10.46
CA PRO A 118 -4.06 4.34 -9.39
C PRO A 118 -3.96 3.04 -8.58
N LEU A 119 -4.13 3.14 -7.26
CA LEU A 119 -4.04 2.04 -6.29
C LEU A 119 -5.40 1.75 -5.65
N PRO A 120 -6.42 1.30 -6.41
CA PRO A 120 -7.79 1.18 -5.90
C PRO A 120 -7.93 0.12 -4.80
N ASN A 121 -7.01 -0.84 -4.71
CA ASN A 121 -7.03 -1.88 -3.67
C ASN A 121 -6.57 -1.37 -2.30
N THR A 122 -6.14 -0.11 -2.15
CA THR A 122 -5.93 0.51 -0.82
C THR A 122 -7.21 0.58 0.01
N LEU A 123 -8.38 0.45 -0.61
CA LEU A 123 -9.66 0.23 0.09
C LEU A 123 -9.58 -1.00 1.02
N TYR A 124 -8.84 -2.04 0.61
CA TYR A 124 -8.60 -3.25 1.39
C TYR A 124 -7.33 -3.11 2.22
N THR A 125 -7.38 -2.25 3.24
CA THR A 125 -6.25 -1.96 4.15
C THR A 125 -5.73 -3.17 4.92
N ARG A 126 -6.47 -4.30 4.88
CA ARG A 126 -6.10 -5.59 5.47
C ARG A 126 -4.83 -6.19 4.88
N ASP A 127 -4.56 -5.97 3.60
CA ASP A 127 -3.57 -6.81 2.88
C ASP A 127 -2.14 -6.29 3.00
N THR A 128 -1.97 -4.96 2.89
CA THR A 128 -0.68 -4.27 2.71
C THR A 128 0.21 -4.36 3.93
N THR A 129 -0.38 -4.34 5.12
CA THR A 129 0.29 -4.51 6.41
C THR A 129 -0.62 -5.25 7.37
N CYS A 130 -0.06 -6.02 8.31
CA CYS A 130 -0.85 -6.59 9.39
C CYS A 130 -0.15 -6.45 10.73
N TRP A 131 -0.93 -6.03 11.73
CA TRP A 131 -0.47 -5.95 13.11
C TRP A 131 -0.55 -7.33 13.76
N LEU A 132 0.59 -7.77 14.29
CA LEU A 132 0.78 -9.02 15.01
C LEU A 132 1.27 -8.67 16.40
N TYR A 133 0.36 -8.65 17.37
CA TYR A 133 0.67 -8.20 18.73
C TYR A 133 1.31 -6.80 18.72
N GLY A 134 2.48 -6.62 19.33
CA GLY A 134 3.15 -5.32 19.50
C GLY A 134 3.93 -4.80 18.28
N GLY A 135 3.66 -5.29 17.06
CA GLY A 135 4.36 -4.84 15.87
C GLY A 135 3.64 -5.22 14.57
N VAL A 136 4.23 -4.83 13.45
CA VAL A 136 3.59 -4.89 12.13
C VAL A 136 4.51 -5.53 11.09
N THR A 137 3.94 -6.12 10.05
CA THR A 137 4.67 -6.54 8.85
C THR A 137 4.40 -5.59 7.68
N LEU A 138 5.42 -5.33 6.87
CA LEU A 138 5.30 -4.56 5.62
C LEU A 138 5.26 -5.52 4.44
N ASN A 139 4.06 -5.84 3.98
CA ASN A 139 3.84 -7.08 3.25
C ASN A 139 4.28 -6.98 1.77
N PRO A 140 5.14 -7.91 1.28
CA PRO A 140 5.36 -8.10 -0.14
C PRO A 140 4.14 -8.79 -0.75
N LEU A 141 3.29 -7.99 -1.41
CA LEU A 141 2.05 -8.46 -2.03
C LEU A 141 2.34 -9.34 -3.25
N TYR A 142 1.41 -10.25 -3.55
CA TYR A 142 1.59 -11.21 -4.63
C TYR A 142 1.62 -10.55 -6.01
N TRP A 143 0.74 -9.58 -6.25
CA TRP A 143 0.67 -8.87 -7.52
C TRP A 143 1.59 -7.64 -7.50
N PRO A 144 2.58 -7.54 -8.41
CA PRO A 144 3.49 -6.40 -8.47
C PRO A 144 2.77 -5.05 -8.59
N ALA A 145 1.61 -5.01 -9.25
CA ALA A 145 0.80 -3.79 -9.39
C ALA A 145 0.31 -3.19 -8.05
N ARG A 146 0.33 -3.95 -6.95
CA ARG A 146 -0.04 -3.49 -5.61
C ARG A 146 1.16 -3.10 -4.75
N HIS A 147 2.39 -3.28 -5.24
CA HIS A 147 3.62 -3.05 -4.49
C HIS A 147 3.68 -1.66 -3.84
N ASP A 148 3.26 -0.65 -4.61
CA ASP A 148 3.21 0.74 -4.20
C ASP A 148 2.32 0.99 -2.98
N GLU A 149 1.30 0.16 -2.74
CA GLU A 149 0.42 0.29 -1.59
C GLU A 149 1.22 0.09 -0.28
N THR A 150 2.11 -0.91 -0.23
CA THR A 150 2.97 -1.16 0.93
C THR A 150 4.02 -0.04 1.08
N LEU A 151 4.48 0.56 -0.02
CA LEU A 151 5.39 1.71 0.02
C LEU A 151 4.74 2.94 0.69
N LEU A 152 3.47 3.22 0.40
CA LEU A 152 2.71 4.27 1.08
C LEU A 152 2.62 3.99 2.59
N MET A 153 2.31 2.75 2.97
CA MET A 153 2.25 2.35 4.38
C MET A 153 3.62 2.45 5.07
N LYS A 154 4.72 2.13 4.38
CA LYS A 154 6.07 2.31 4.93
C LYS A 154 6.34 3.78 5.25
N ALA A 155 5.94 4.72 4.40
CA ALA A 155 6.10 6.14 4.69
C ALA A 155 5.35 6.51 5.98
N VAL A 156 4.10 6.06 6.14
CA VAL A 156 3.31 6.27 7.35
C VAL A 156 4.02 5.72 8.58
N TYR A 157 4.40 4.44 8.60
CA TYR A 157 5.03 3.81 9.78
C TYR A 157 6.43 4.35 10.08
N THR A 158 7.10 4.96 9.10
CA THR A 158 8.43 5.57 9.29
C THR A 158 8.33 6.98 9.86
N PHE A 159 7.38 7.79 9.38
CA PHE A 159 7.39 9.23 9.63
C PHE A 159 6.21 9.75 10.44
N HIS A 160 5.02 9.16 10.33
CA HIS A 160 3.82 9.70 10.99
C HIS A 160 4.00 9.67 12.52
N PRO A 161 3.73 10.77 13.26
CA PRO A 161 4.01 10.85 14.70
C PRO A 161 3.39 9.75 15.54
N ASP A 162 2.18 9.30 15.18
CA ASP A 162 1.45 8.26 15.92
C ASP A 162 2.03 6.85 15.70
N PHE A 163 2.75 6.64 14.60
CA PHE A 163 3.18 5.30 14.16
C PHE A 163 4.70 5.14 14.12
N ARG A 164 5.46 6.24 14.05
CA ARG A 164 6.92 6.19 14.06
C ARG A 164 7.41 5.47 15.31
N GLY A 165 8.36 4.55 15.12
CA GLY A 165 8.86 3.68 16.18
C GLY A 165 8.06 2.40 16.40
N SER A 166 7.02 2.13 15.60
CA SER A 166 6.39 0.81 15.55
C SER A 166 7.42 -0.27 15.20
N THR A 167 7.38 -1.39 15.91
CA THR A 167 8.27 -2.52 15.62
C THR A 167 7.87 -3.15 14.29
N ILE A 168 8.82 -3.24 13.36
CA ILE A 168 8.64 -3.97 12.11
C ILE A 168 9.14 -5.40 12.31
N TRP A 169 8.24 -6.38 12.32
CA TRP A 169 8.62 -7.79 12.48
C TRP A 169 9.34 -8.32 11.25
N TRP A 170 8.81 -7.98 10.06
CA TRP A 170 9.31 -8.47 8.80
C TRP A 170 8.73 -7.66 7.64
N GLY A 171 9.42 -7.69 6.50
CA GLY A 171 8.97 -7.02 5.29
C GLY A 171 9.58 -5.65 5.08
N ASP A 172 9.70 -5.27 3.81
CA ASP A 172 10.27 -4.00 3.35
C ASP A 172 9.96 -3.84 1.86
N PRO A 173 9.10 -2.90 1.42
CA PRO A 173 8.82 -2.67 0.00
C PRO A 173 10.07 -2.29 -0.80
N GLU A 174 11.17 -1.84 -0.19
CA GLU A 174 12.38 -1.52 -0.98
C GLU A 174 13.23 -2.75 -1.34
N LYS A 175 12.84 -3.95 -0.88
CA LYS A 175 13.56 -5.19 -1.17
C LYS A 175 12.84 -6.04 -2.20
N ASP A 176 13.62 -6.71 -3.06
CA ASP A 176 13.11 -7.82 -3.85
C ASP A 176 12.98 -9.08 -2.98
N TRP A 177 11.73 -9.49 -2.74
CA TRP A 177 11.40 -10.67 -1.95
C TRP A 177 11.32 -11.95 -2.78
N GLY A 178 11.51 -11.87 -4.09
CA GLY A 178 11.47 -12.98 -5.04
C GLY A 178 10.15 -13.75 -4.95
N ARG A 179 10.20 -14.95 -4.36
CA ARG A 179 9.03 -15.83 -4.22
C ARG A 179 8.31 -15.70 -2.87
N ALA A 180 8.80 -14.85 -1.97
CA ALA A 180 8.19 -14.63 -0.67
C ALA A 180 7.09 -13.57 -0.80
N THR A 181 5.85 -14.03 -0.92
CA THR A 181 4.65 -13.20 -0.89
C THR A 181 3.88 -13.44 0.41
N PHE A 182 3.27 -12.38 0.94
CA PHE A 182 2.53 -12.39 2.21
C PHE A 182 1.44 -11.35 2.10
N GLU A 183 0.20 -11.66 2.50
CA GLU A 183 -0.90 -10.69 2.50
C GLU A 183 -1.69 -10.82 3.79
N GLY A 184 -2.03 -9.70 4.41
CA GLY A 184 -2.60 -9.68 5.76
C GLY A 184 -3.99 -10.33 5.87
N GLY A 185 -4.69 -10.55 4.76
CA GLY A 185 -5.93 -11.34 4.72
C GLY A 185 -5.74 -12.77 5.23
N ASP A 186 -4.55 -13.37 5.07
CA ASP A 186 -4.25 -14.73 5.53
C ASP A 186 -3.86 -14.80 7.02
N ILE A 187 -3.77 -13.67 7.72
CA ILE A 187 -2.98 -13.55 8.95
C ILE A 187 -3.86 -13.13 10.13
N MET A 188 -3.91 -13.97 11.17
CA MET A 188 -4.74 -13.73 12.34
C MET A 188 -3.97 -13.95 13.65
N PRO A 189 -3.66 -12.89 14.43
CA PRO A 189 -3.18 -13.03 15.79
C PRO A 189 -4.36 -13.37 16.72
N VAL A 190 -4.59 -14.65 16.97
CA VAL A 190 -5.78 -15.13 17.70
C VAL A 190 -5.65 -15.08 19.22
N GLY A 191 -4.49 -14.67 19.74
CA GLY A 191 -4.21 -14.54 21.17
C GLY A 191 -3.37 -15.71 21.72
N ASN A 192 -2.99 -15.59 23.00
CA ASN A 192 -2.17 -16.58 23.72
C ASN A 192 -0.87 -16.97 23.00
N GLY A 193 -0.20 -16.01 22.36
CA GLY A 193 1.02 -16.25 21.60
C GLY A 193 0.82 -17.06 20.31
N VAL A 194 -0.41 -17.28 19.85
CA VAL A 194 -0.72 -18.04 18.63
C VAL A 194 -1.00 -17.10 17.46
N VAL A 195 -0.44 -17.41 16.30
CA VAL A 195 -0.78 -16.75 15.02
C VAL A 195 -1.24 -17.80 14.01
N LEU A 196 -2.40 -17.59 13.39
CA LEU A 196 -2.84 -18.37 12.24
C LEU A 196 -2.30 -17.72 10.97
N MET A 197 -1.76 -18.54 10.07
CA MET A 197 -1.29 -18.10 8.76
C MET A 197 -1.84 -19.01 7.66
N GLY A 198 -2.67 -18.45 6.79
CA GLY A 198 -3.09 -19.09 5.55
C GLY A 198 -1.89 -19.26 4.61
N MET A 199 -1.67 -20.48 4.14
CA MET A 199 -0.79 -20.74 3.00
C MET A 199 -1.67 -20.85 1.75
N SER A 200 -1.71 -19.77 0.98
CA SER A 200 -2.68 -19.53 -0.10
C SER A 200 -2.00 -19.22 -1.43
N GLU A 201 -2.76 -18.76 -2.44
CA GLU A 201 -2.19 -18.18 -3.66
C GLU A 201 -1.41 -16.89 -3.36
N ARG A 202 -1.80 -16.16 -2.31
CA ARG A 202 -1.26 -14.85 -1.96
C ARG A 202 -0.15 -14.94 -0.92
N THR A 203 -0.24 -15.91 -0.01
CA THR A 203 0.73 -16.09 1.08
C THR A 203 1.54 -17.37 0.91
N SER A 204 2.83 -17.18 0.64
CA SER A 204 3.77 -18.24 0.30
C SER A 204 4.39 -18.90 1.53
N ARG A 205 4.80 -20.18 1.40
CA ARG A 205 5.58 -20.87 2.45
C ARG A 205 6.89 -20.14 2.78
N GLN A 206 7.53 -19.50 1.81
CA GLN A 206 8.78 -18.77 1.99
C GLN A 206 8.61 -17.58 2.93
N ALA A 207 7.52 -16.82 2.77
CA ALA A 207 7.21 -15.71 3.66
C ALA A 207 6.80 -16.22 5.05
N ILE A 208 5.88 -17.20 5.13
CA ILE A 208 5.43 -17.80 6.40
C ILE A 208 6.62 -18.21 7.26
N THR A 209 7.59 -18.94 6.70
CA THR A 209 8.75 -19.40 7.49
C THR A 209 9.63 -18.26 8.00
N GLN A 210 9.74 -17.16 7.24
CA GLN A 210 10.55 -16.00 7.65
C GLN A 210 9.83 -15.17 8.71
N VAL A 211 8.53 -14.93 8.54
CA VAL A 211 7.71 -14.20 9.53
C VAL A 211 7.65 -14.98 10.85
N ALA A 212 7.40 -16.30 10.80
CA ALA A 212 7.40 -17.14 11.99
C ALA A 212 8.76 -17.09 12.72
N ALA A 213 9.88 -17.21 11.99
CA ALA A 213 11.21 -17.11 12.57
C ALA A 213 11.46 -15.74 13.22
N ALA A 214 11.03 -14.64 12.58
CA ALA A 214 11.17 -13.30 13.12
C ALA A 214 10.34 -13.08 14.40
N LEU A 215 9.10 -13.59 14.44
CA LEU A 215 8.24 -13.53 15.61
C LEU A 215 8.81 -14.33 16.78
N PHE A 216 9.29 -15.56 16.52
CA PHE A 216 9.86 -16.42 17.55
C PHE A 216 11.18 -15.86 18.10
N ALA A 217 12.05 -15.36 17.23
CA ALA A 217 13.34 -14.77 17.65
C ALA A 217 13.16 -13.56 18.58
N GLN A 218 12.04 -12.85 18.45
CA GLN A 218 11.71 -11.66 19.26
C GLN A 218 10.70 -11.96 20.38
N GLY A 219 10.30 -13.23 20.55
CA GLY A 219 9.33 -13.64 21.57
C GLY A 219 7.92 -13.06 21.38
N ALA A 220 7.57 -12.61 20.17
CA ALA A 220 6.27 -12.01 19.87
C ALA A 220 5.14 -13.05 19.72
N ALA A 221 5.51 -14.30 19.38
CA ALA A 221 4.61 -15.44 19.32
C ALA A 221 5.33 -16.70 19.82
N GLU A 222 4.54 -17.70 20.23
CA GLU A 222 5.03 -19.01 20.66
C GLU A 222 4.69 -20.10 19.64
N HIS A 223 3.57 -19.93 18.93
CA HIS A 223 3.08 -20.91 17.97
C HIS A 223 2.57 -20.23 16.70
N VAL A 224 2.86 -20.85 15.56
CA VAL A 224 2.26 -20.52 14.27
C VAL A 224 1.54 -21.74 13.75
N ILE A 225 0.24 -21.60 13.47
CA ILE A 225 -0.58 -22.65 12.85
C ILE A 225 -0.77 -22.29 11.38
N VAL A 226 -0.27 -23.15 10.49
CA VAL A 226 -0.37 -22.94 9.05
C VAL A 226 -1.62 -23.64 8.52
N ALA A 227 -2.55 -22.85 7.97
CA ALA A 227 -3.74 -23.36 7.30
C ALA A 227 -3.46 -23.53 5.81
N GLY A 228 -3.35 -24.77 5.33
CA GLY A 228 -3.14 -25.06 3.92
C GLY A 228 -4.42 -24.84 3.10
N MET A 229 -4.48 -23.76 2.32
CA MET A 229 -5.67 -23.42 1.53
C MET A 229 -5.69 -24.21 0.21
N PRO A 230 -6.87 -24.66 -0.26
CA PRO A 230 -6.99 -25.31 -1.56
C PRO A 230 -6.71 -24.28 -2.68
N LYS A 231 -6.12 -24.73 -3.79
CA LYS A 231 -5.88 -23.91 -4.97
C LYS A 231 -7.19 -23.66 -5.74
N LEU A 232 -8.02 -22.76 -5.22
CA LEU A 232 -9.27 -22.34 -5.84
C LEU A 232 -9.23 -20.82 -6.04
N ARG A 233 -9.60 -20.34 -7.23
CA ARG A 233 -9.69 -18.90 -7.52
C ARG A 233 -10.58 -18.14 -6.53
N SER A 234 -11.58 -18.81 -5.94
CA SER A 234 -12.54 -18.24 -4.99
C SER A 234 -12.04 -18.21 -3.54
N ALA A 235 -10.94 -18.89 -3.21
CA ALA A 235 -10.37 -18.94 -1.85
C ALA A 235 -9.04 -18.19 -1.86
N MET A 236 -9.11 -16.85 -1.82
CA MET A 236 -7.94 -15.98 -1.95
C MET A 236 -7.14 -15.86 -0.65
N HIS A 237 -7.84 -15.81 0.49
CA HIS A 237 -7.27 -15.75 1.84
C HIS A 237 -7.99 -16.70 2.81
N LEU A 238 -7.34 -17.02 3.94
CA LEU A 238 -7.92 -17.71 5.12
C LEU A 238 -9.18 -17.03 5.66
#